data_AF-A0A538PV42-F1
#
_entry.id   AF-A0A538PV42-F1
#
_cell.length_a   1.000
_cell.length_b   1.000
_cell.length_c   1.000
_cell.angle_alpha   90.00
_cell.angle_beta   90.00
_cell.angle_gamma   90.00
#
_symmetry.space_group_name_H-M   'P 1'
#
loop_
_entity.id
_entity.type
_entity.pdbx_description
1 polymer ?
#
loop_
_entity_poly.entity_id
_entity_poly.type
_entity_poly.pdbx_seq_one_letter_code
_entity_poly.pdbx_strand_id
1 'polypeptide(L)'
;MARGQGHRGRCEGSAYCALRVAGGFKLRAIAPDGSEISGPQITAAYASDGSHDWKRVAIPLPAGIRAADITKFRFDAYDGDGIYLTAIGDAFVPEPAGANGATLDYVRRGEWAIADYVDDDSSSCTGGTNADGPGGTPYSCVGGRVDIPR
;
A
#
# COMPACT_ATOMS: atom_id res chain seq x y z
N MET A 1 -12.77 -38.54 -17.95
CA MET A 1 -13.71 -37.62 -17.29
C MET A 1 -12.99 -36.30 -17.04
N ALA A 2 -13.54 -35.21 -17.56
CA ALA A 2 -13.25 -33.80 -17.24
C ALA A 2 -13.44 -33.52 -15.73
N ARG A 3 -12.92 -32.48 -15.05
CA ARG A 3 -12.23 -31.22 -15.39
C ARG A 3 -11.68 -30.65 -14.06
N GLY A 4 -10.68 -29.76 -14.14
CA GLY A 4 -10.38 -28.82 -13.05
C GLY A 4 -8.99 -28.19 -13.14
N GLN A 5 -8.70 -27.51 -14.26
CA GLN A 5 -7.63 -26.51 -14.31
C GLN A 5 -7.99 -25.35 -13.37
N GLY A 6 -7.24 -25.19 -12.28
CA GLY A 6 -7.13 -23.92 -11.55
C GLY A 6 -5.85 -23.24 -11.98
N HIS A 7 -5.98 -22.22 -12.83
CA HIS A 7 -4.85 -21.49 -13.42
C HIS A 7 -3.90 -20.95 -12.36
N ARG A 8 -2.61 -21.21 -12.61
CA ARG A 8 -1.44 -20.56 -12.01
C ARG A 8 -1.67 -19.05 -11.95
N GLY A 9 -1.78 -18.49 -10.75
CA GLY A 9 -1.70 -17.06 -10.50
C GLY A 9 -0.30 -16.57 -10.84
N ARG A 10 -0.12 -16.17 -12.08
CA ARG A 10 1.13 -15.63 -12.62
C ARG A 10 1.29 -14.22 -12.05
N CYS A 11 2.17 -14.06 -11.07
CA CYS A 11 2.68 -12.74 -10.66
C CYS A 11 3.67 -12.26 -11.72
N GLU A 12 3.19 -11.67 -12.80
CA GLU A 12 4.02 -10.99 -13.79
C GLU A 12 3.49 -9.56 -13.99
N GLY A 13 4.29 -8.58 -13.58
CA GLY A 13 4.11 -7.16 -13.91
C GLY A 13 3.34 -6.33 -12.88
N SER A 14 4.01 -5.81 -11.86
CA SER A 14 3.40 -4.83 -10.94
C SER A 14 4.45 -4.15 -10.05
N ALA A 15 4.30 -2.84 -9.82
CA ALA A 15 5.15 -2.07 -8.93
C ALA A 15 5.04 -2.57 -7.49
N TYR A 16 6.15 -2.60 -6.75
CA TYR A 16 6.23 -3.16 -5.40
C TYR A 16 6.34 -2.05 -4.36
N CYS A 17 5.53 -2.11 -3.30
CA CYS A 17 5.61 -1.24 -2.12
C CYS A 17 5.62 -2.08 -0.84
N ALA A 18 6.28 -1.64 0.23
CA ALA A 18 6.16 -2.25 1.56
C ALA A 18 5.48 -1.29 2.54
N LEU A 19 4.52 -1.77 3.35
CA LEU A 19 3.76 -1.00 4.35
C LEU A 19 3.53 -1.81 5.62
N ARG A 20 3.39 -1.18 6.78
CA ARG A 20 2.94 -1.85 8.03
C ARG A 20 1.50 -1.44 8.33
N VAL A 21 0.60 -2.41 8.51
CA VAL A 21 -0.85 -2.20 8.71
C VAL A 21 -1.46 -3.25 9.64
N ALA A 22 -2.64 -2.98 10.19
CA ALA A 22 -3.54 -3.94 10.80
C ALA A 22 -4.94 -3.63 10.24
N GLY A 23 -5.52 -4.52 9.41
CA GLY A 23 -6.83 -4.29 8.78
C GLY A 23 -6.83 -4.36 7.25
N GLY A 24 -8.02 -4.24 6.65
CA GLY A 24 -8.21 -4.23 5.20
C GLY A 24 -7.92 -2.87 4.59
N PHE A 25 -7.19 -2.81 3.48
CA PHE A 25 -6.81 -1.54 2.86
C PHE A 25 -6.67 -1.64 1.35
N LYS A 26 -6.56 -0.49 0.69
CA LYS A 26 -6.18 -0.41 -0.73
C LYS A 26 -5.09 0.64 -0.92
N LEU A 27 -4.12 0.32 -1.77
CA LEU A 27 -3.06 1.25 -2.18
C LEU A 27 -3.23 1.60 -3.66
N ARG A 28 -3.04 2.87 -3.98
CA ARG A 28 -3.10 3.42 -5.34
C ARG A 28 -1.82 4.17 -5.64
N ALA A 29 -1.33 4.06 -6.86
CA ALA A 29 -0.32 4.98 -7.40
C ALA A 29 -1.03 6.12 -8.14
N ILE A 30 -0.54 7.35 -7.99
CA ILE A 30 -1.12 8.54 -8.61
C ILE A 30 -0.16 9.11 -9.65
N ALA A 31 -0.62 9.20 -10.90
CA ALA A 31 0.16 9.75 -12.01
C ALA A 31 0.11 11.30 -12.04
N PRO A 32 0.94 11.99 -12.85
CA PRO A 32 1.00 13.44 -12.89
C PRO A 32 -0.30 14.13 -13.32
N ASP A 33 -1.12 13.44 -14.13
CA ASP A 33 -2.44 13.90 -14.54
C ASP A 33 -3.52 13.70 -13.46
N GLY A 34 -3.14 13.16 -12.30
CA GLY A 34 -4.03 12.85 -11.19
C GLY A 34 -4.79 11.53 -11.33
N SER A 35 -4.54 10.76 -12.39
CA SER A 35 -5.17 9.45 -12.55
C SER A 35 -4.75 8.46 -11.46
N GLU A 36 -5.70 7.68 -10.97
CA GLU A 36 -5.47 6.66 -9.95
C GLU A 36 -5.25 5.29 -10.60
N ILE A 37 -4.08 4.71 -10.36
CA ILE A 37 -3.77 3.33 -10.73
C ILE A 37 -3.96 2.46 -9.49
N SER A 38 -5.05 1.72 -9.46
CA SER A 38 -5.48 0.95 -8.28
C SER A 38 -4.77 -0.40 -8.15
N GLY A 39 -4.23 -0.67 -6.96
CA GLY A 39 -3.85 -2.02 -6.55
C GLY A 39 -5.04 -2.88 -6.16
N PRO A 40 -4.81 -4.16 -5.83
CA PRO A 40 -5.83 -5.02 -5.23
C PRO A 40 -6.25 -4.47 -3.86
N GLN A 41 -7.49 -4.76 -3.47
CA GLN A 41 -7.90 -4.59 -2.07
C GLN A 41 -7.28 -5.71 -1.24
N ILE A 42 -6.53 -5.33 -0.22
CA ILE A 42 -5.98 -6.24 0.77
C ILE A 42 -7.00 -6.38 1.89
N THR A 43 -7.31 -7.61 2.27
CA THR A 43 -8.29 -7.87 3.33
C THR A 43 -7.61 -7.99 4.68
N ALA A 44 -8.37 -7.80 5.76
CA ALA A 44 -7.91 -8.07 7.11
C ALA A 44 -7.32 -9.49 7.22
N ALA A 45 -7.94 -10.51 6.62
CA ALA A 45 -7.39 -11.88 6.64
C ALA A 45 -5.93 -12.02 6.13
N TYR A 46 -5.46 -11.11 5.27
CA TYR A 46 -4.07 -11.06 4.81
C TYR A 46 -3.17 -10.16 5.67
N ALA A 47 -3.74 -9.08 6.22
CA ALA A 47 -2.98 -8.03 6.92
C ALA A 47 -3.02 -8.14 8.45
N SER A 48 -4.00 -8.84 9.02
CA SER A 48 -4.38 -8.85 10.43
C SER A 48 -4.12 -10.19 11.12
N ASP A 49 -3.17 -11.00 10.64
CA ASP A 49 -2.75 -12.26 11.27
C ASP A 49 -1.96 -12.06 12.59
N GLY A 50 -2.19 -10.93 13.27
CA GLY A 50 -1.64 -10.60 14.57
C GLY A 50 -0.21 -10.05 14.55
N SER A 51 0.50 -10.12 13.41
CA SER A 51 1.81 -9.49 13.29
C SER A 51 1.71 -8.14 12.56
N HIS A 52 2.03 -7.08 13.30
CA HIS A 52 2.32 -5.77 12.73
C HIS A 52 3.64 -5.86 11.96
N ASP A 53 3.61 -6.45 10.77
CA ASP A 53 4.77 -6.66 9.91
C ASP A 53 4.65 -5.88 8.60
N TRP A 54 5.79 -5.76 7.92
CA TRP A 54 5.85 -5.25 6.55
C TRP A 54 5.07 -6.15 5.60
N LYS A 55 4.03 -5.60 4.98
CA LYS A 55 3.25 -6.20 3.91
C LYS A 55 3.70 -5.62 2.57
N ARG A 56 3.89 -6.49 1.57
CA ARG A 56 4.24 -6.07 0.21
C ARG A 56 2.99 -5.96 -0.65
N VAL A 57 2.85 -4.85 -1.37
CA VAL A 57 1.72 -4.59 -2.26
C VAL A 57 2.22 -4.48 -3.69
N ALA A 58 1.54 -5.19 -4.59
CA ALA A 58 1.82 -5.20 -6.01
C ALA A 58 0.69 -4.46 -6.75
N ILE A 59 1.02 -3.35 -7.44
CA ILE A 59 0.05 -2.58 -8.22
C ILE A 59 0.30 -2.82 -9.72
N PRO A 60 -0.67 -3.39 -10.46
CA PRO A 60 -0.53 -3.56 -11.90
C PRO A 60 -0.56 -2.19 -12.57
N LEU A 61 0.49 -1.87 -13.32
CA LEU A 61 0.61 -0.60 -14.01
C LEU A 61 0.15 -0.75 -15.47
N PRO A 62 -0.51 0.28 -16.05
CA PRO A 62 -0.69 0.37 -17.48
C PRO A 62 0.66 0.29 -18.21
N ALA A 63 0.64 -0.27 -19.43
CA ALA A 63 1.84 -0.39 -20.24
C ALA A 63 2.49 0.98 -20.47
N GLY A 64 3.81 1.06 -20.27
CA GLY A 64 4.60 2.27 -20.50
C GLY A 64 4.74 3.21 -19.28
N ILE A 65 4.00 2.98 -18.19
CA ILE A 65 4.19 3.74 -16.94
C ILE A 65 5.51 3.34 -16.28
N ARG A 66 6.32 4.33 -15.93
CA ARG A 66 7.62 4.19 -15.25
C ARG A 66 7.57 4.75 -13.83
N ALA A 67 8.63 4.54 -13.05
CA ALA A 67 8.68 5.07 -11.69
C ALA A 67 8.60 6.60 -11.63
N ALA A 68 9.19 7.29 -12.61
CA ALA A 68 9.13 8.75 -12.73
C ALA A 68 7.70 9.27 -12.98
N ASP A 69 6.80 8.43 -13.47
CA ASP A 69 5.39 8.76 -13.73
C ASP A 69 4.51 8.52 -12.49
N ILE A 70 5.09 8.19 -11.34
CA ILE A 70 4.35 8.06 -10.07
C ILE A 70 4.72 9.24 -9.17
N THR A 71 3.73 10.08 -8.89
CA THR A 71 3.94 11.33 -8.12
C THR A 71 3.74 11.15 -6.62
N LYS A 72 2.82 10.28 -6.24
CA LYS A 72 2.47 9.93 -4.86
C LYS A 72 1.70 8.62 -4.84
N PHE A 73 1.54 8.08 -3.64
CA PHE A 73 0.63 6.98 -3.36
C PHE A 73 -0.59 7.50 -2.59
N ARG A 74 -1.68 6.75 -2.65
CA ARG A 74 -2.85 6.96 -1.82
C ARG A 74 -3.22 5.67 -1.12
N PHE A 75 -3.35 5.76 0.19
CA PHE A 75 -3.79 4.67 1.06
C PHE A 75 -5.23 4.92 1.48
N ASP A 76 -6.06 3.89 1.42
CA ASP A 76 -7.46 3.93 1.80
C ASP A 76 -7.74 2.78 2.77
N ALA A 77 -8.37 3.07 3.91
CA ALA A 77 -8.78 2.08 4.90
C ALA A 77 -10.13 1.45 4.52
N TYR A 78 -10.28 0.17 4.87
CA TYR A 78 -11.48 -0.64 4.70
C TYR A 78 -11.54 -1.69 5.82
N ASP A 79 -11.64 -1.26 7.08
CA ASP A 79 -11.77 -2.18 8.22
C ASP A 79 -12.81 -1.78 9.29
N GLY A 80 -13.35 -0.55 9.25
CA GLY A 80 -14.36 -0.07 10.19
C GLY A 80 -13.86 0.25 11.61
N ASP A 81 -12.59 -0.03 11.93
CA ASP A 81 -11.96 0.31 13.23
C ASP A 81 -10.64 1.10 13.10
N GLY A 82 -10.25 1.43 11.87
CA GLY A 82 -9.15 2.31 11.49
C GLY A 82 -7.77 1.66 11.52
N ILE A 83 -6.91 2.11 10.60
CA ILE A 83 -5.56 1.56 10.38
C ILE A 83 -4.49 2.55 10.82
N TYR A 84 -3.60 2.09 11.68
CA TYR A 84 -2.34 2.78 11.99
C TYR A 84 -1.31 2.54 10.87
N LEU A 85 -1.13 3.52 10.00
CA LEU A 85 -0.12 3.51 8.96
C LEU A 85 1.21 4.04 9.54
N THR A 86 2.14 3.14 9.85
CA THR A 86 3.35 3.52 10.61
C THR A 86 4.56 3.85 9.74
N ALA A 87 4.62 3.29 8.53
CA ALA A 87 5.73 3.51 7.61
C ALA A 87 5.41 3.02 6.18
N ILE A 88 6.12 3.61 5.22
CA ILE A 88 6.30 3.07 3.86
C ILE A 88 7.77 2.78 3.61
N GLY A 89 8.05 1.65 2.97
CA GLY A 89 9.40 1.23 2.58
C GLY A 89 9.74 1.66 1.15
N ASP A 90 10.56 0.85 0.49
CA ASP A 90 10.88 1.02 -0.92
C ASP A 90 9.62 0.95 -1.79
N ALA A 91 9.57 1.82 -2.81
CA ALA A 91 8.58 1.77 -3.87
C ALA A 91 9.27 1.81 -5.23
N PHE A 92 9.04 0.80 -6.07
CA PHE A 92 9.76 0.65 -7.34
C PHE A 92 8.96 -0.05 -8.44
N VAL A 93 9.33 0.23 -9.68
CA VAL A 93 8.89 -0.46 -10.90
C VAL A 93 10.01 -1.42 -11.34
N PRO A 94 9.73 -2.73 -11.44
CA PRO A 94 10.69 -3.69 -11.97
C PRO A 94 10.80 -3.54 -13.50
N GLU A 95 12.02 -3.46 -14.01
CA GLU A 95 12.33 -3.39 -15.44
C GLU A 95 13.11 -4.65 -15.86
N PRO A 96 12.75 -5.35 -16.94
CA PRO A 96 13.47 -6.54 -17.39
C PRO A 96 14.96 -6.26 -17.63
N ALA A 97 15.83 -7.14 -17.13
CA ALA A 97 17.27 -7.06 -17.31
C ALA A 97 17.87 -8.43 -17.68
N GLY A 98 18.20 -8.61 -18.96
CA GLY A 98 18.73 -9.88 -19.46
C GLY A 98 17.70 -11.03 -19.41
N ALA A 99 18.18 -12.27 -19.49
CA ALA A 99 17.30 -13.44 -19.62
C ALA A 99 16.51 -13.79 -18.35
N ASN A 100 17.04 -13.48 -17.16
CA ASN A 100 16.45 -13.86 -15.86
C ASN A 100 16.64 -12.78 -14.77
N GLY A 101 16.86 -11.52 -15.15
CA GLY A 101 17.10 -10.44 -14.21
C GLY A 101 16.06 -9.33 -14.31
N ALA A 102 16.07 -8.46 -13.30
CA ALA A 102 15.35 -7.21 -13.33
C ALA A 102 16.22 -6.11 -12.69
N THR A 103 16.19 -4.91 -13.27
CA THR A 103 16.61 -3.69 -12.58
C THR A 103 15.40 -3.09 -11.87
N LEU A 104 15.64 -2.32 -10.82
CA LEU A 104 14.58 -1.65 -10.08
C LEU A 104 14.68 -0.14 -10.35
N ASP A 105 13.66 0.40 -11.01
CA ASP A 105 13.47 1.84 -11.14
C ASP A 105 12.67 2.35 -9.95
N TYR A 106 13.23 3.24 -9.16
CA TYR A 106 12.66 3.57 -7.85
C TYR A 106 11.82 4.84 -7.92
N VAL A 107 10.59 4.72 -7.42
CA VAL A 107 9.75 5.87 -7.08
C VAL A 107 10.27 6.50 -5.79
N ARG A 108 10.58 5.64 -4.80
CA ARG A 108 11.11 5.99 -3.49
C ARG A 108 12.08 4.94 -2.99
N ARG A 109 13.15 5.35 -2.30
CA ARG A 109 14.08 4.47 -1.60
C ARG A 109 14.09 4.74 -0.10
N GLY A 110 14.20 3.66 0.67
CA GLY A 110 14.32 3.67 2.11
C GLY A 110 12.98 3.77 2.84
N GLU A 111 13.06 3.50 4.13
CA GLU A 111 11.93 3.64 5.04
C GLU A 111 11.58 5.12 5.24
N TRP A 112 10.28 5.38 5.36
CA TRP A 112 9.77 6.64 5.83
C TRP A 112 8.66 6.42 6.83
N ALA A 113 8.89 6.92 8.05
CA ALA A 113 7.92 6.91 9.12
C ALA A 113 6.71 7.76 8.76
N ILE A 114 5.54 7.20 9.04
CA ILE A 114 4.23 7.82 8.89
C ILE A 114 3.55 7.69 10.26
N ALA A 115 2.83 8.73 10.68
CA ALA A 115 2.12 8.73 11.95
C ALA A 115 0.66 9.11 11.70
N ASP A 116 0.03 8.38 10.78
CA ASP A 116 -1.36 8.60 10.37
C ASP A 116 -2.25 7.44 10.82
N TYR A 117 -3.40 7.79 11.40
CA TYR A 117 -4.50 6.90 11.69
C TYR A 117 -5.58 7.13 10.62
N VAL A 118 -5.71 6.15 9.72
CA VAL A 118 -6.59 6.19 8.56
C VAL A 118 -7.85 5.41 8.89
N ASP A 119 -8.96 6.10 9.07
CA ASP A 119 -10.23 5.51 9.52
C ASP A 119 -11.39 6.06 8.69
N ASP A 120 -12.12 5.16 8.03
CA ASP A 120 -13.26 5.47 7.16
C ASP A 120 -14.51 5.91 7.92
N ASP A 121 -14.62 5.61 9.22
CA ASP A 121 -15.75 5.99 10.08
C ASP A 121 -15.35 7.04 11.15
N SER A 122 -14.08 7.46 11.20
CA SER A 122 -13.54 8.45 12.15
C SER A 122 -13.79 8.09 13.63
N SER A 123 -13.86 6.80 13.93
CA SER A 123 -13.95 6.27 15.27
C SER A 123 -12.68 6.63 16.08
N SER A 124 -12.82 6.70 17.41
CA SER A 124 -11.67 6.80 18.34
C SER A 124 -10.77 8.05 18.21
N CYS A 125 -11.09 9.00 17.33
CA CYS A 125 -10.36 10.25 17.15
C CYS A 125 -10.80 11.32 18.17
N THR A 126 -9.86 11.83 18.96
CA THR A 126 -10.08 12.96 19.88
C THR A 126 -9.15 14.11 19.52
N GLY A 127 -9.71 15.30 19.24
CA GLY A 127 -8.92 16.49 18.91
C GLY A 127 -8.09 16.36 17.63
N GLY A 128 -8.48 15.49 16.70
CA GLY A 128 -7.73 15.20 15.46
C GLY A 128 -6.60 14.19 15.63
N THR A 129 -6.51 13.53 16.77
CA THR A 129 -5.47 12.52 17.05
C THR A 129 -6.06 11.24 17.65
N ASN A 130 -5.38 10.12 17.42
CA ASN A 130 -5.60 8.85 18.09
C ASN A 130 -4.31 8.46 18.83
N ALA A 131 -4.38 8.18 20.14
CA ALA A 131 -3.23 7.84 20.98
C ALA A 131 -3.18 6.36 21.39
N ASP A 132 -4.12 5.55 20.92
CA ASP A 132 -4.21 4.11 21.20
C ASP A 132 -3.29 3.29 20.27
N GLY A 133 -2.57 3.97 19.39
CA GLY A 133 -1.65 3.37 18.44
C GLY A 133 -0.46 2.64 19.08
N PRO A 134 0.24 1.81 18.28
CA PRO A 134 1.37 1.02 18.75
C PRO A 134 2.42 1.87 19.49
N GLY A 135 2.85 1.40 20.66
CA GLY A 135 3.87 2.05 21.46
C GLY A 135 3.44 3.37 22.11
N GLY A 136 2.13 3.67 22.16
CA GLY A 136 1.59 4.91 22.75
C GLY A 136 1.97 6.17 21.95
N THR A 137 2.34 6.01 20.68
CA THR A 137 2.66 7.12 19.79
C THR A 137 1.35 7.77 19.34
N PRO A 138 1.21 9.11 19.39
CA PRO A 138 0.03 9.77 18.85
C PRO A 138 0.06 9.77 17.31
N TYR A 139 -1.05 9.36 16.70
CA TYR A 139 -1.28 9.36 15.26
C TYR A 139 -2.27 10.46 14.87
N SER A 140 -2.02 11.12 13.74
CA SER A 140 -2.93 12.12 13.17
C SER A 140 -4.12 11.44 12.53
N CYS A 141 -5.33 11.86 12.87
CA CYS A 141 -6.54 11.36 12.21
C CYS A 141 -6.70 12.02 10.84
N VAL A 142 -6.59 11.22 9.78
CA VAL A 142 -6.59 11.71 8.39
C VAL A 142 -7.86 11.36 7.61
N GLY A 143 -8.84 10.74 8.28
CA GLY A 143 -10.05 10.18 7.67
C GLY A 143 -9.78 8.90 6.91
N GLY A 144 -10.70 8.47 6.05
CA GLY A 144 -10.65 7.15 5.39
C GLY A 144 -9.57 6.98 4.32
N ARG A 145 -8.82 8.04 3.99
CA ARG A 145 -7.74 7.99 3.00
C ARG A 145 -6.68 9.05 3.24
N VAL A 146 -5.44 8.74 2.86
CA VAL A 146 -4.29 9.65 2.96
C VAL A 146 -3.37 9.54 1.77
N ASP A 147 -2.83 10.68 1.35
CA ASP A 147 -1.80 10.75 0.31
C ASP A 147 -0.41 10.60 0.95
N ILE A 148 0.38 9.67 0.43
CA ILE A 148 1.76 9.42 0.83
C ILE A 148 2.66 9.91 -0.31
N PRO A 149 3.45 10.98 -0.15
CA PRO A 149 4.32 11.44 -1.22
C PRO A 149 5.44 10.42 -1.51
N ARG A 150 5.99 10.51 -2.72
CA ARG A 150 7.14 9.70 -3.15
C ARG A 150 8.40 10.02 -2.36
#